data_AF-A0A831SNG3-F1
#
_entry.id   AF-A0A831SNG3-F1
#
_cell.length_a   1.000
_cell.length_b   1.000
_cell.length_c   1.000
_cell.angle_alpha   90.00
_cell.angle_beta   90.00
_cell.angle_gamma   90.00
#
_symmetry.space_group_name_H-M   'P 1'
#
loop_
_entity.id
_entity.type
_entity.pdbx_description
1 polymer ?
#
loop_
_entity_poly.entity_id
_entity_poly.type
_entity_poly.pdbx_seq_one_letter_code
_entity_poly.pdbx_strand_id
1 'polypeptide(L)' 'MRLSGSKIVIKCLKKEEVKVIFGVPGGAVMPLYDALYS' A
#
# COMPACT_ATOMS: atom_id res chain seq x y z
N MET A 1 -15.01 -11.33 0.77
CA MET A 1 -14.14 -10.87 -0.34
C MET A 1 -12.68 -11.03 0.07
N ARG A 2 -11.80 -11.50 -0.82
CA ARG A 2 -10.36 -11.65 -0.57
C ARG A 2 -9.67 -10.28 -0.74
N LEU A 3 -8.84 -9.86 0.21
CA LEU A 3 -8.07 -8.62 0.09
C LEU A 3 -7.00 -8.78 -1.01
N SER A 4 -6.72 -7.70 -1.76
CA SER A 4 -5.57 -7.66 -2.69
C SER A 4 -4.26 -7.59 -1.90
N GLY A 5 -3.14 -7.99 -2.53
CA GLY A 5 -1.82 -7.87 -1.93
C GLY A 5 -1.48 -6.45 -1.49
N SER A 6 -1.79 -5.45 -2.32
CA SER A 6 -1.57 -4.03 -1.97
C SER A 6 -2.35 -3.60 -0.73
N LYS A 7 -3.64 -3.97 -0.63
CA LYS A 7 -4.46 -3.68 0.56
C LYS A 7 -3.93 -4.36 1.82
N ILE A 8 -3.39 -5.58 1.70
CA ILE A 8 -2.78 -6.28 2.83
C ILE A 8 -1.54 -5.51 3.32
N VAL A 9 -0.65 -5.11 2.40
CA VAL A 9 0.55 -4.35 2.75
C VAL A 9 0.20 -3.03 3.45
N ILE A 10 -0.71 -2.23 2.88
CA ILE A 10 -1.13 -0.96 3.50
C ILE A 10 -1.75 -1.18 4.89
N LYS A 11 -2.54 -2.25 5.06
CA LYS A 11 -3.14 -2.58 6.36
C LYS A 11 -2.07 -2.95 7.40
N CYS A 12 -1.03 -3.68 7.02
CA CYS A 12 0.09 -3.97 7.92
C CYS A 12 0.85 -2.70 8.29
N LEU A 13 1.17 -1.84 7.32
CA LEU A 13 1.88 -0.58 7.58
C LEU A 13 1.10 0.34 8.53
N LYS A 14 -0.23 0.42 8.38
CA LYS A 14 -1.10 1.15 9.32
C LYS A 14 -1.07 0.55 10.73
N LYS A 15 -1.04 -0.79 10.86
CA LYS A 15 -0.99 -1.49 12.15
C LYS A 15 0.35 -1.26 12.88
N GLU A 16 1.44 -1.18 12.13
CA GLU A 16 2.78 -0.87 12.63
C GLU A 16 3.00 0.65 12.82
N GLU A 17 1.95 1.46 12.71
CA GLU A 17 1.97 2.92 12.90
C GLU A 17 2.96 3.68 12.00
N VAL A 18 3.31 3.12 10.84
CA VAL A 18 4.22 3.76 9.88
C VAL A 18 3.61 5.06 9.36
N LYS A 19 4.35 6.17 9.52
CA LYS A 19 3.89 7.52 9.12
C LYS A 19 4.40 7.96 7.75
N VAL A 20 5.56 7.44 7.32
CA VAL A 20 6.22 7.87 6.09
C VAL A 20 6.71 6.62 5.34
N ILE A 21 6.42 6.59 4.03
CA ILE A 21 6.88 5.54 3.12
C ILE A 21 7.51 6.25 1.91
N PHE A 22 8.70 5.81 1.53
CA PHE A 22 9.36 6.29 0.31
C PHE A 22 9.10 5.31 -0.83
N GLY A 23 8.87 5.82 -2.02
CA GLY A 23 8.64 5.00 -3.20
C GLY A 23 9.01 5.75 -4.47
N VAL A 24 9.51 5.01 -5.46
CA VAL A 24 9.67 5.49 -6.83
C VAL A 24 8.47 4.97 -7.63
N PRO A 25 7.71 5.82 -8.33
CA PRO A 25 6.55 5.38 -9.09
C PRO A 25 6.95 4.49 -10.27
N GLY A 26 6.05 3.57 -10.63
CA GLY A 26 6.22 2.64 -11.75
C GLY A 26 5.02 1.71 -11.89
N GLY A 27 4.79 1.16 -13.08
CA GLY A 27 3.58 0.37 -13.37
C GLY A 27 3.37 -0.82 -12.44
N ALA A 28 4.45 -1.52 -12.08
CA ALA A 28 4.39 -2.66 -11.16
C ALA A 28 3.98 -2.27 -9.73
N VAL A 29 4.27 -1.04 -9.30
CA VAL A 29 4.00 -0.57 -7.93
C VAL A 29 2.77 0.32 -7.84
N MET A 30 2.15 0.72 -8.95
CA MET A 30 0.91 1.52 -8.98
C MET A 30 -0.19 0.97 -8.05
N PRO A 31 -0.45 -0.35 -7.97
CA PRO A 31 -1.50 -0.88 -7.09
C PRO A 31 -1.31 -0.55 -5.59
N LEU A 32 -0.08 -0.27 -5.14
CA LEU A 32 0.18 0.20 -3.77
C LEU A 32 -0.25 1.65 -3.59
N TYR A 33 0.02 2.52 -4.56
CA TYR A 33 -0.42 3.92 -4.54
C TYR A 33 -1.95 3.98 -4.62
N ASP A 34 -2.57 3.18 -5.48
CA ASP A 34 -4.03 3.07 -5.54
C ASP A 34 -4.59 2.68 -4.17
N ALA A 35 -4.02 1.67 -3.51
CA ALA A 35 -4.46 1.22 -2.19
C ALA A 35 -4.14 2.21 -1.03
N LEU A 36 -3.20 3.13 -1.24
CA LEU A 36 -2.83 4.18 -0.28
C LEU A 36 -3.82 5.35 -0.32
N TYR A 37 -4.33 5.70 -1.51
CA TYR A 37 -5.21 6.85 -1.73
C TYR A 37 -6.68 6.51 -1.99
N SER A 38 -7.04 5.22 -2.03
CA SER A 38 -8.43 4.71 -2.17
C SER A 38 -9.20 4.60 -0.86
#